data_AF-A0A7X7AC11-F1
#
_entry.id   AF-A0A7X7AC11-F1
#
_cell.length_a   1.000
_cell.length_b   1.000
_cell.length_c   1.000
_cell.angle_alpha   90.00
_cell.angle_beta   90.00
_cell.angle_gamma   90.00
#
_symmetry.space_group_name_H-M   'P 1'
#
loop_
_entity.id
_entity.type
_entity.pdbx_description
1 polymer ?
#
loop_
_entity_poly.entity_id
_entity_poly.type
_entity_poly.pdbx_seq_one_letter_code
_entity_poly.pdbx_strand_id
1 'polypeptide(L)' 'IHKGMSNNKSITTITRLTDEERVMEMARILGGVNVTETTMNHAREMLEMTKKLKG' A
#
# COMPACT_ATOMS: atom_id res chain seq x y z
N ILE A 1 2.91 45.92 7.82
CA ILE A 1 3.71 44.68 7.57
C ILE A 1 2.96 43.52 8.23
N HIS A 2 2.20 42.74 7.47
CA HIS A 2 1.49 41.55 7.97
C HIS A 2 2.26 40.30 7.58
N LYS A 3 2.75 39.57 8.58
CA LYS A 3 3.44 38.28 8.42
C LYS A 3 2.39 37.18 8.40
N GLY A 4 1.99 36.76 7.19
CA GLY A 4 1.09 35.63 6.97
C GLY A 4 1.87 34.31 6.99
N MET A 5 2.16 33.79 8.18
CA MET A 5 2.52 32.37 8.33
C MET A 5 1.23 31.55 8.28
N SER A 6 0.88 30.99 7.13
CA SER A 6 -0.09 29.88 7.09
C SER A 6 0.02 29.09 5.80
N ASN A 7 0.53 27.86 5.88
CA ASN A 7 -0.06 26.66 5.28
C ASN A 7 0.95 25.52 5.14
N ASN A 8 1.61 25.15 6.24
CA ASN A 8 2.37 23.89 6.29
C ASN A 8 1.44 22.68 6.56
N LYS A 9 0.28 22.62 5.90
CA LYS A 9 -0.73 21.58 6.14
C LYS A 9 -0.46 20.40 5.20
N SER A 10 -0.11 19.25 5.78
CA SER A 10 -0.01 18.00 5.04
C SER A 10 -1.42 17.52 4.67
N ILE A 11 -1.65 17.23 3.39
CA ILE A 11 -2.89 16.65 2.90
C ILE A 11 -2.64 15.15 2.70
N THR A 12 -3.47 14.31 3.33
CA THR A 12 -3.44 12.85 3.15
C THR A 12 -4.66 12.44 2.34
N THR A 13 -4.44 11.73 1.23
CA THR A 13 -5.51 11.19 0.38
C THR A 13 -5.61 9.68 0.59
N ILE A 14 -6.82 9.18 0.81
CA ILE A 14 -7.10 7.74 0.93
C ILE A 14 -7.83 7.30 -0.34
N THR A 15 -7.26 6.34 -1.06
CA THR A 15 -7.88 5.73 -2.24
C THR A 15 -8.07 4.23 -2.02
N ARG A 16 -9.12 3.66 -2.62
CA ARG A 16 -9.32 2.21 -2.63
C ARG A 16 -8.36 1.59 -3.64
N LEU A 17 -7.61 0.60 -3.21
CA LEU A 17 -6.72 -0.19 -4.07
C LEU A 17 -7.50 -1.32 -4.74
N THR A 18 -7.20 -1.55 -6.02
CA THR A 18 -7.56 -2.76 -6.76
C THR A 18 -6.83 -3.98 -6.21
N ASP A 19 -7.24 -5.17 -6.63
CA ASP A 19 -6.60 -6.40 -6.17
C ASP A 19 -5.12 -6.48 -6.55
N GLU A 20 -4.74 -6.06 -7.76
CA GLU A 20 -3.33 -6.06 -8.19
C GLU A 20 -2.51 -5.03 -7.40
N GLU A 21 -3.05 -3.83 -7.16
CA GLU A 21 -2.38 -2.82 -6.34
C GLU A 21 -2.18 -3.27 -4.89
N ARG A 22 -3.13 -4.05 -4.36
CA ARG A 22 -3.00 -4.65 -3.03
C ARG A 22 -1.88 -5.69 -2.99
N VAL A 23 -1.74 -6.50 -4.04
CA VAL A 23 -0.63 -7.45 -4.16
C VAL A 23 0.70 -6.70 -4.17
N MET A 24 0.81 -5.65 -5.00
CA MET A 24 2.03 -4.85 -5.07
C MET A 24 2.38 -4.19 -3.74
N GLU A 25 1.41 -3.62 -3.04
CA GLU A 25 1.66 -2.96 -1.76
C GLU A 25 2.05 -3.98 -0.68
N MET A 26 1.42 -5.16 -0.66
CA MET A 26 1.82 -6.24 0.23
C MET A 26 3.24 -6.73 -0.08
N ALA A 27 3.61 -6.86 -1.36
CA ALA A 27 4.96 -7.22 -1.74
C ALA A 27 5.98 -6.14 -1.36
N ARG A 28 5.62 -4.86 -1.45
CA ARG A 28 6.45 -3.73 -1.01
C ARG A 28 6.62 -3.72 0.51
N ILE A 29 5.58 -4.05 1.27
CA ILE A 29 5.65 -4.17 2.73
C ILE A 29 6.54 -5.35 3.13
N LEU A 30 6.43 -6.50 2.44
CA LEU A 30 7.18 -7.72 2.75
C LEU A 30 8.64 -7.68 2.26
N GLY A 31 8.90 -7.08 1.09
CA GLY A 31 10.22 -7.03 0.44
C GLY A 31 10.97 -5.71 0.59
N GLY A 32 10.32 -4.68 1.15
CA GLY A 32 10.89 -3.35 1.27
C GLY A 32 11.15 -2.71 -0.09
N VAL A 33 12.36 -2.16 -0.27
CA VAL A 33 12.78 -1.46 -1.50
C VAL A 33 12.97 -2.41 -2.68
N ASN A 34 13.25 -3.69 -2.42
CA ASN A 34 13.51 -4.70 -3.45
C ASN A 34 12.33 -5.66 -3.56
N VAL A 35 11.37 -5.32 -4.42
CA VAL A 35 10.29 -6.23 -4.79
C VAL A 35 10.83 -7.24 -5.79
N THR A 36 10.81 -8.52 -5.41
CA THR A 36 11.19 -9.64 -6.29
C THR A 36 9.95 -10.41 -6.72
N GLU A 37 10.07 -11.22 -7.78
CA GLU A 37 8.99 -12.10 -8.24
C GLU A 37 8.52 -13.07 -7.13
N THR A 38 9.45 -13.61 -6.35
CA THR A 38 9.14 -14.48 -5.21
C THR A 38 8.32 -13.74 -4.15
N THR A 39 8.69 -12.49 -3.82
CA THR A 39 7.94 -11.66 -2.88
C THR A 39 6.53 -11.33 -3.39
N MET A 40 6.40 -11.08 -4.69
CA MET A 40 5.10 -10.88 -5.33
C MET A 40 4.22 -12.12 -5.24
N ASN A 41 4.79 -13.30 -5.47
CA ASN A 41 4.05 -14.56 -5.40
C ASN A 41 3.58 -14.85 -3.97
N HIS A 42 4.43 -14.69 -2.96
CA HIS A 42 4.03 -14.82 -1.57
C HIS A 42 2.94 -13.81 -1.16
N ALA A 43 3.02 -12.56 -1.66
CA ALA A 43 2.01 -11.54 -1.41
C ALA A 43 0.64 -11.91 -2.01
N ARG A 44 0.62 -12.50 -3.21
CA ARG A 44 -0.60 -13.04 -3.84
C ARG A 44 -1.22 -14.13 -2.98
N GLU A 45 -0.43 -15.11 -2.58
CA GLU A 45 -0.90 -16.23 -1.75
C GLU A 45 -1.51 -15.75 -0.42
N MET A 46 -0.86 -14.82 0.28
CA MET A 46 -1.40 -14.24 1.52
C MET A 46 -2.75 -13.54 1.32
N LEU A 47 -2.89 -12.78 0.23
CA LEU A 47 -4.15 -12.10 -0.07
C LEU A 47 -5.26 -13.08 -0.44
N GLU A 48 -4.95 -14.14 -1.18
CA GLU A 48 -5.91 -15.20 -1.50
C GLU A 48 -6.35 -15.97 -0.25
N MET A 49 -5.42 -16.33 0.64
CA MET A 49 -5.76 -16.96 1.93
C MET A 49 -6.70 -16.08 2.74
N THR A 50 -6.44 -14.77 2.79
CA THR A 50 -7.29 -13.83 3.52
C THR A 50 -8.67 -13.70 2.87
N LYS A 51 -8.77 -13.75 1.55
CA LYS A 51 -10.07 -13.74 0.85
C LYS A 51 -10.88 -15.00 1.19
N LYS A 52 -10.23 -16.18 1.25
CA LYS A 52 -10.87 -17.45 1.63
C LYS A 52 -11.35 -17.45 3.09
N LEU A 53 -10.62 -16.80 4.00
CA LEU A 53 -10.99 -16.69 5.42
C LEU A 53 -12.14 -15.71 5.69
N LYS A 54 -12.38 -14.76 4.78
CA LYS A 54 -13.48 -13.78 4.88
C LYS A 54 -14.76 -14.23 4.15
N GLY A 55 -14.72 -15.40 3.50
CA GLY A 55 -15.84 -16.01 2.80
C GLY A 55 -16.66 -16.93 3.68
#